data_AF-A0A4P6FMU4-F1
#
_entry.id   AF-A0A4P6FMU4-F1
#
_cell.length_a   1.000
_cell.length_b   1.000
_cell.length_c   1.000
_cell.angle_alpha   90.00
_cell.angle_beta   90.00
_cell.angle_gamma   90.00
#
_symmetry.space_group_name_H-M   'P 1'
#
loop_
_entity.id
_entity.type
_entity.pdbx_description
1 polymer ?
#
loop_
_entity_poly.entity_id
_entity_poly.type
_entity_poly.pdbx_seq_one_letter_code
_entity_poly.pdbx_strand_id
1 'polypeptide(L)'
;MRSDLVETKERVSAVLVGTEIVDGQAESPVLERLHALVRKGYRAEIGLGADTDLVVLRHVGRTPDLVLHSDGVVEPYPGRWPRHKRSIEPPQPFRAGDVAEQLRFMRFLDTIPKPSLRDRTRRFRHKYIYLPLVVAILLGVHLAFTAMLVAD
;
A
#
# COMPACT_ATOMS: atom_id res chain seq x y z
N MET A 1 22.04 16.85 45.73
CA MET A 1 21.29 17.00 44.47
C MET A 1 22.18 16.66 43.26
N ARG A 2 22.58 15.38 43.11
CA ARG A 2 23.36 14.89 41.95
C ARG A 2 23.06 13.39 41.70
N SER A 3 21.79 13.00 41.86
CA SER A 3 21.39 11.58 41.85
C SER A 3 20.49 11.20 40.68
N ASP A 4 19.98 12.17 39.91
CA ASP A 4 18.88 11.92 38.95
C ASP A 4 19.35 11.73 37.49
N LEU A 5 20.67 11.77 37.23
CA LEU A 5 21.24 11.70 35.88
C LEU A 5 21.77 10.31 35.47
N VAL A 6 21.81 9.34 36.38
CA VAL A 6 22.30 7.98 36.08
C VAL A 6 21.15 7.06 35.67
N GLU A 7 19.96 7.25 36.21
CA GLU A 7 18.81 6.37 35.97
C GLU A 7 18.19 6.53 34.56
N THR A 8 18.44 7.68 33.90
CA THR A 8 17.97 7.91 32.52
C THR A 8 18.83 7.21 31.47
N LYS A 9 20.10 6.87 31.77
CA LYS A 9 20.98 6.19 30.81
C LYS A 9 20.71 4.69 30.72
N GLU A 10 20.27 4.08 31.82
CA GLU A 10 19.87 2.66 31.85
C GLU A 10 18.54 2.43 31.13
N ARG A 11 17.57 3.35 31.25
CA ARG A 11 16.28 3.23 30.54
C ARG A 11 16.39 3.46 29.04
N VAL A 12 17.29 4.32 28.58
CA VAL A 12 17.52 4.51 27.13
C VAL A 12 18.29 3.34 26.52
N SER A 13 19.13 2.66 27.31
CA SER A 13 19.81 1.44 26.85
C SER A 13 18.88 0.22 26.81
N ALA A 14 17.87 0.15 27.69
CA ALA A 14 16.88 -0.93 27.68
C ALA A 14 15.88 -0.87 26.50
N VAL A 15 15.66 0.31 25.91
CA VAL A 15 14.80 0.45 24.71
C VAL A 15 15.52 -0.01 23.42
N LEU A 16 16.84 -0.20 23.46
CA LEU A 16 17.65 -0.63 22.31
C LEU A 16 18.09 -2.11 22.37
N VAL A 17 17.60 -2.91 23.33
CA VAL A 17 17.97 -4.32 23.53
C VAL A 17 16.84 -5.28 23.08
N GLY A 18 16.00 -4.85 22.14
CA GLY A 18 14.94 -5.67 21.56
C GLY A 18 15.18 -6.15 20.12
N THR A 19 16.31 -5.82 19.51
CA THR A 19 16.67 -6.29 18.16
C THR A 19 17.89 -7.19 18.23
N GLU A 20 17.76 -8.30 18.95
CA GLU A 20 18.53 -9.48 18.58
C GLU A 20 17.98 -9.93 17.22
N ILE A 21 18.71 -9.57 16.16
CA ILE A 21 18.59 -10.21 14.86
C ILE A 21 19.07 -11.65 15.09
N VAL A 22 18.14 -12.52 15.48
CA VAL A 22 18.36 -13.96 15.55
C VAL A 22 18.47 -14.45 14.11
N ASP A 23 19.70 -14.42 13.64
CA ASP A 23 20.18 -15.01 12.41
C ASP A 23 19.96 -16.54 12.49
N GLY A 24 18.98 -17.06 11.76
CA GLY A 24 18.77 -18.51 11.60
C GLY A 24 17.41 -19.10 11.99
N GLN A 25 16.40 -18.31 12.40
CA GLN A 25 15.03 -18.81 12.44
C GLN A 25 14.37 -18.63 11.06
N ALA A 26 13.83 -19.72 10.51
CA ALA A 26 13.04 -19.69 9.28
C ALA A 26 12.14 -18.45 9.28
N GLU A 27 12.26 -17.61 8.24
CA GLU A 27 11.47 -16.38 8.13
C GLU A 27 10.00 -16.74 8.41
N SER A 28 9.36 -16.04 9.35
CA SER A 28 7.97 -16.31 9.69
C SER A 28 7.15 -16.27 8.39
N PRO A 29 6.31 -17.28 8.09
CA PRO A 29 5.58 -17.36 6.81
C PRO A 29 4.69 -16.13 6.59
N VAL A 30 4.31 -15.44 7.67
CA VAL A 30 3.61 -14.15 7.67
C VAL A 30 4.47 -13.06 7.02
N LEU A 31 5.73 -12.93 7.44
CA LEU A 31 6.66 -11.93 6.94
C LEU A 31 7.06 -12.21 5.50
N GLU A 32 7.27 -13.48 5.13
CA GLU A 32 7.54 -13.87 3.74
C GLU A 32 6.39 -13.43 2.82
N ARG A 33 5.14 -13.74 3.21
CA ARG A 33 3.94 -13.37 2.44
C ARG A 33 3.76 -11.87 2.37
N LEU A 34 3.95 -11.17 3.49
CA LEU A 34 3.92 -9.71 3.54
C LEU A 34 4.94 -9.10 2.58
N HIS A 35 6.19 -9.55 2.66
CA HIS A 35 7.28 -9.05 1.84
C HIS A 35 7.03 -9.32 0.35
N ALA A 36 6.54 -10.52 0.01
CA ALA A 36 6.20 -10.87 -1.36
C ALA A 36 5.08 -9.99 -1.94
N LEU A 37 4.04 -9.70 -1.15
CA LEU A 37 2.92 -8.83 -1.56
C LEU A 37 3.39 -7.38 -1.72
N VAL A 38 4.19 -6.87 -0.78
CA VAL A 38 4.75 -5.51 -0.87
C VAL A 38 5.62 -5.36 -2.11
N ARG A 39 6.44 -6.36 -2.43
CA ARG A 39 7.26 -6.37 -3.66
C ARG A 39 6.42 -6.31 -4.94
N LYS A 40 5.21 -6.86 -4.93
CA LYS A 40 4.28 -6.79 -6.06
C LYS A 40 3.53 -5.46 -6.17
N GLY A 41 3.66 -4.58 -5.18
CA GLY A 41 3.10 -3.23 -5.21
C GLY A 41 1.91 -3.01 -4.28
N TYR A 42 1.68 -3.94 -3.34
CA TYR A 42 0.77 -3.70 -2.23
C TYR A 42 1.40 -2.72 -1.24
N ARG A 43 0.56 -1.84 -0.68
CA ARG A 43 0.91 -0.96 0.42
C ARG A 43 0.28 -1.54 1.68
N ALA A 44 1.12 -1.85 2.66
CA ALA A 44 0.68 -2.26 3.99
C ALA A 44 0.20 -1.04 4.78
N GLU A 45 -1.00 -1.17 5.34
CA GLU A 45 -1.58 -0.24 6.31
C GLU A 45 -1.91 -1.05 7.55
N ILE A 46 -1.25 -0.72 8.66
CA ILE A 46 -1.41 -1.42 9.94
C ILE A 46 -2.67 -0.88 10.62
N GLY A 47 -3.57 -1.80 10.97
CA GLY A 47 -4.77 -1.50 11.74
C GLY A 47 -5.86 -0.79 10.94
N LEU A 48 -7.09 -1.22 11.15
CA LEU A 48 -8.28 -0.53 10.66
C LEU A 48 -9.25 -0.37 11.82
N GLY A 49 -9.22 0.79 12.47
CA GLY A 49 -10.01 1.04 13.69
C GLY A 49 -9.36 0.42 14.92
N ALA A 50 -10.04 -0.52 15.57
CA ALA A 50 -9.64 -1.11 16.85
C ALA A 50 -8.82 -2.40 16.73
N ASP A 51 -8.80 -3.05 15.56
CA ASP A 51 -8.09 -4.31 15.36
C ASP A 51 -6.65 -4.06 14.91
N THR A 52 -5.69 -4.31 15.80
CA THR A 52 -4.24 -4.24 15.55
C THR A 52 -3.66 -5.51 14.94
N ASP A 53 -4.41 -6.61 14.98
CA ASP A 53 -3.91 -7.94 14.60
C ASP A 53 -3.98 -8.20 13.09
N LEU A 54 -4.41 -7.19 12.32
CA LEU A 54 -4.66 -7.26 10.89
C LEU A 54 -3.81 -6.23 10.14
N VAL A 55 -3.15 -6.70 9.08
CA VAL A 55 -2.46 -5.83 8.12
C VAL A 55 -3.30 -5.75 6.85
N VAL A 56 -3.79 -4.55 6.54
CA VAL A 56 -4.55 -4.30 5.32
C VAL A 56 -3.59 -3.98 4.18
N LEU A 57 -3.70 -4.73 3.10
CA LEU A 57 -2.84 -4.64 1.94
C LEU A 57 -3.62 -4.02 0.79
N ARG A 58 -3.33 -2.75 0.51
CA ARG A 58 -3.97 -2.01 -0.59
C ARG A 58 -3.12 -2.03 -1.84
N HIS A 59 -3.66 -2.50 -2.95
CA HIS A 59 -2.95 -2.44 -4.22
C HIS A 59 -3.28 -1.16 -5.00
N VAL A 60 -2.28 -0.52 -5.61
CA VAL A 60 -2.45 0.72 -6.39
C VAL A 60 -3.11 0.47 -7.75
N GLY A 61 -2.93 -0.73 -8.30
CA GLY A 61 -3.46 -1.17 -9.60
C GLY A 61 -4.84 -1.84 -9.54
N ARG A 62 -5.12 -2.65 -10.58
CA ARG A 62 -6.37 -3.40 -10.74
C ARG A 62 -6.29 -4.80 -10.14
N THR A 63 -6.00 -4.87 -8.85
CA THR A 63 -5.98 -6.12 -8.10
C THR A 63 -6.75 -5.92 -6.80
N PRO A 64 -7.34 -7.00 -6.25
CA PRO A 64 -8.16 -6.90 -5.06
C PRO A 64 -7.28 -6.52 -3.87
N ASP A 65 -7.88 -5.75 -2.96
CA ASP A 65 -7.25 -5.44 -1.68
C ASP A 65 -7.38 -6.66 -0.77
N LEU A 66 -6.36 -6.89 0.05
CA LEU A 66 -6.22 -8.11 0.85
C LEU A 66 -6.04 -7.74 2.33
N VAL A 67 -6.27 -8.71 3.20
CA VAL A 67 -5.93 -8.66 4.62
C VAL A 67 -4.98 -9.80 4.89
N LEU A 68 -3.90 -9.49 5.60
CA LEU A 68 -2.99 -10.47 6.16
C LEU A 68 -3.22 -10.50 7.67
N HIS A 69 -3.58 -11.67 8.17
CA HIS A 69 -3.78 -11.97 9.57
C HIS A 69 -2.45 -12.31 10.25
N SER A 70 -2.41 -12.20 11.58
CA SER A 70 -1.24 -12.55 12.39
C SER A 70 -0.86 -14.04 12.33
N ASP A 71 -1.83 -14.91 12.00
CA ASP A 71 -1.62 -16.34 11.75
C ASP A 71 -1.09 -16.65 10.34
N GLY A 72 -0.94 -15.64 9.49
CA GLY A 72 -0.44 -15.77 8.12
C GLY A 72 -1.52 -16.09 7.09
N VAL A 73 -2.79 -16.13 7.48
CA VAL A 73 -3.91 -16.24 6.54
C VAL A 73 -4.02 -14.96 5.71
N VAL A 74 -4.19 -15.11 4.40
CA VAL A 74 -4.43 -13.99 3.48
C VAL A 74 -5.83 -14.12 2.92
N GLU A 75 -6.65 -13.09 3.10
CA GLU A 75 -8.03 -13.08 2.62
C GLU A 75 -8.38 -11.79 1.88
N PRO A 76 -9.49 -11.77 1.11
CA PRO A 76 -10.00 -10.55 0.51
C PRO A 76 -10.41 -9.52 1.56
N TYR A 77 -10.05 -8.26 1.34
CA TYR A 77 -10.48 -7.19 2.23
C TYR A 77 -12.01 -6.97 2.11
N PRO A 78 -12.78 -7.10 3.21
CA PRO A 78 -14.25 -7.02 3.19
C PRO A 78 -14.77 -5.58 3.06
N GLY A 79 -13.90 -4.56 3.17
CA GLY A 79 -14.32 -3.17 3.12
C GLY A 79 -14.79 -2.71 1.74
N ARG A 80 -15.24 -1.45 1.66
CA ARG A 80 -15.80 -0.90 0.42
C ARG A 80 -14.74 -0.77 -0.67
N TRP A 81 -14.91 -1.51 -1.75
CA TRP A 81 -13.98 -1.43 -2.87
C TRP A 81 -14.21 -0.18 -3.75
N PRO A 82 -13.12 0.42 -4.25
CA PRO A 82 -13.18 1.41 -5.30
C PRO A 82 -13.95 0.90 -6.52
N ARG A 83 -14.73 1.76 -7.18
CA ARG A 83 -15.55 1.39 -8.36
C ARG A 83 -14.79 0.60 -9.44
N HIS A 84 -13.54 0.96 -9.70
CA HIS A 84 -12.69 0.35 -10.72
C HIS A 84 -12.17 -1.06 -10.35
N LYS A 85 -12.40 -1.51 -9.11
CA LYS A 85 -12.01 -2.84 -8.64
C LYS A 85 -13.20 -3.79 -8.46
N ARG A 86 -14.43 -3.29 -8.56
CA ARG A 86 -15.65 -4.07 -8.29
C ARG A 86 -15.86 -5.27 -9.22
N SER A 87 -15.28 -5.23 -10.42
CA SER A 87 -15.38 -6.32 -11.40
C SER A 87 -14.27 -7.36 -11.25
N ILE A 88 -13.36 -7.20 -10.29
CA ILE A 88 -12.26 -8.11 -10.07
C ILE A 88 -12.73 -9.19 -9.10
N GLU A 89 -12.59 -10.45 -9.47
CA GLU A 89 -12.94 -11.54 -8.56
C GLU A 89 -11.88 -11.64 -7.45
N PRO A 90 -12.28 -11.62 -6.17
CA PRO A 90 -11.34 -11.83 -5.07
C PRO A 90 -10.80 -13.26 -5.07
N PRO A 91 -9.52 -13.48 -4.71
CA PRO A 91 -9.01 -14.83 -4.52
C PRO A 91 -9.67 -15.49 -3.31
N GLN A 92 -9.69 -16.82 -3.30
CA GLN A 92 -10.04 -17.57 -2.08
C GLN A 92 -8.98 -17.34 -0.99
N PRO A 93 -9.36 -17.46 0.30
CA PRO A 93 -8.41 -17.30 1.39
C PRO A 93 -7.26 -18.30 1.31
N PHE A 94 -6.03 -17.82 1.51
CA PHE A 94 -4.82 -18.65 1.56
C PHE A 94 -4.44 -18.93 3.00
N ARG A 95 -4.43 -20.20 3.42
CA ARG A 95 -4.07 -20.58 4.78
C ARG A 95 -2.56 -20.66 4.98
N ALA A 96 -2.08 -20.48 6.20
CA ALA A 96 -0.68 -20.71 6.55
C ALA A 96 -0.42 -22.21 6.81
N GLY A 97 0.76 -22.70 6.42
CA GLY A 97 1.27 -24.01 6.84
C GLY A 97 1.15 -25.18 5.84
N ASP A 98 0.34 -25.08 4.78
CA ASP A 98 0.26 -26.12 3.73
C ASP A 98 1.08 -25.74 2.49
N VAL A 99 1.83 -26.69 1.94
CA VAL A 99 2.61 -26.54 0.70
C VAL A 99 1.69 -26.25 -0.49
N ALA A 100 0.52 -26.88 -0.53
CA ALA A 100 -0.46 -26.61 -1.59
C ALA A 100 -0.95 -25.16 -1.53
N GLU A 101 -1.24 -24.65 -0.34
CA GLU A 101 -1.62 -23.25 -0.09
C GLU A 101 -0.51 -22.29 -0.50
N GLN A 102 0.74 -22.60 -0.17
CA GLN A 102 1.89 -21.81 -0.58
C GLN A 102 2.04 -21.75 -2.11
N LEU A 103 1.83 -22.87 -2.81
CA LEU A 103 1.85 -22.89 -4.28
C LEU A 103 0.70 -22.07 -4.89
N ARG A 104 -0.51 -22.11 -4.30
CA ARG A 104 -1.62 -21.26 -4.76
C ARG A 104 -1.30 -19.78 -4.54
N PHE A 105 -0.73 -19.44 -3.39
CA PHE A 105 -0.29 -18.08 -3.10
C PHE A 105 0.77 -17.61 -4.11
N MET A 106 1.78 -18.42 -4.41
CA MET A 106 2.81 -18.09 -5.41
C MET A 106 2.21 -17.90 -6.80
N ARG A 107 1.29 -18.78 -7.23
CA ARG A 107 0.57 -18.60 -8.51
C ARG A 107 -0.24 -17.31 -8.54
N PHE A 108 -0.88 -16.96 -7.43
CA PHE A 108 -1.58 -15.68 -7.30
C PHE A 108 -0.62 -14.49 -7.40
N LEU A 109 0.57 -14.55 -6.79
CA LEU A 109 1.57 -13.49 -6.93
C LEU A 109 2.00 -13.28 -8.39
N ASP A 110 1.99 -14.31 -9.21
CA ASP A 110 2.34 -14.23 -10.63
C ASP A 110 1.22 -13.64 -11.50
N THR A 111 -0.04 -13.72 -11.07
CA THR A 111 -1.14 -13.06 -11.77
C THR A 111 -1.24 -11.56 -11.45
N ILE A 112 -0.61 -11.09 -10.37
CA ILE A 112 -0.64 -9.69 -9.96
C ILE A 112 0.15 -8.83 -10.95
N PRO A 113 -0.51 -7.92 -11.69
CA PRO A 113 0.18 -7.04 -12.61
C PRO A 113 0.99 -6.00 -11.83
N LYS A 114 2.22 -5.73 -12.30
CA LYS A 114 3.03 -4.65 -11.74
C LYS A 114 2.30 -3.31 -11.92
N PRO A 115 2.24 -2.46 -10.88
CA PRO A 115 1.52 -1.19 -10.97
C PRO A 115 2.17 -0.28 -12.01
N SER A 116 1.40 0.13 -13.00
CA SER A 116 1.89 1.02 -14.06
C SER A 116 2.21 2.42 -13.52
N LEU A 117 3.05 3.18 -14.22
CA LEU A 117 3.29 4.59 -13.90
C LEU A 117 1.99 5.40 -13.88
N ARG A 118 1.01 4.99 -14.71
CA ARG A 118 -0.32 5.59 -14.74
C ARG A 118 -1.10 5.39 -13.45
N ASP A 119 -1.01 4.21 -12.85
CA ASP A 119 -1.69 3.90 -11.59
C ASP A 119 -1.03 4.63 -10.41
N ARG A 120 0.31 4.67 -10.39
CA ARG A 120 1.10 5.36 -9.35
C ARG A 120 0.85 6.87 -9.32
N THR A 121 0.78 7.50 -10.49
CA THR A 121 0.60 8.96 -10.60
C THR A 121 -0.86 9.39 -10.51
N ARG A 122 -1.83 8.47 -10.48
CA ARG A 122 -3.27 8.77 -10.60
C ARG A 122 -3.75 9.82 -9.59
N ARG A 123 -3.35 9.71 -8.32
CA ARG A 123 -3.69 10.67 -7.26
C ARG A 123 -3.18 12.09 -7.51
N PHE A 124 -2.10 12.20 -8.28
CA PHE A 124 -1.41 13.45 -8.59
C PHE A 124 -1.87 14.06 -9.92
N ARG A 125 -2.53 13.30 -10.80
CA ARG A 125 -2.97 13.78 -12.12
C ARG A 125 -3.90 14.99 -12.05
N HIS A 126 -4.78 15.06 -11.06
CA HIS A 126 -5.63 16.23 -10.87
C HIS A 126 -4.81 17.51 -10.68
N LYS A 127 -3.78 17.46 -9.83
CA LYS A 127 -2.98 18.63 -9.50
C LYS A 127 -1.95 18.99 -10.60
N TYR A 128 -1.33 18.00 -11.24
CA TYR A 128 -0.18 18.25 -12.13
C TYR A 128 -0.47 18.05 -13.62
N ILE A 129 -1.64 17.52 -14.00
CA ILE A 129 -1.99 17.34 -15.42
C ILE A 129 -3.25 18.14 -15.75
N TYR A 130 -4.34 17.94 -15.02
CA TYR A 130 -5.60 18.61 -15.38
C TYR A 130 -5.60 20.10 -15.04
N LEU A 131 -5.04 20.51 -13.90
CA LEU A 131 -4.97 21.92 -13.54
C LEU A 131 -4.20 22.77 -14.58
N PRO A 132 -2.96 22.44 -14.98
CA PRO A 132 -2.27 23.21 -16.03
C PRO A 132 -2.98 23.14 -17.39
N LEU A 133 -3.60 22.00 -17.74
CA LEU A 133 -4.36 21.86 -18.98
C LEU A 133 -5.58 22.82 -19.01
N VAL A 134 -6.35 22.88 -17.92
CA VAL A 134 -7.50 23.78 -17.81
C VAL A 134 -7.06 25.24 -17.88
N VAL A 135 -5.97 25.60 -17.19
CA VAL A 135 -5.39 26.95 -17.27
C VAL A 135 -5.00 27.30 -18.70
N ALA A 136 -4.35 26.38 -19.43
CA ALA A 136 -3.96 26.61 -20.82
C ALA A 136 -5.18 26.81 -21.75
N ILE A 137 -6.24 26.02 -21.56
CA ILE A 137 -7.49 26.16 -22.34
C ILE A 137 -8.14 27.52 -22.05
N LEU A 138 -8.27 27.91 -20.79
CA LEU A 138 -8.84 29.20 -20.42
C LEU A 138 -8.03 30.37 -20.97
N LEU A 139 -6.69 30.29 -20.91
CA LEU A 139 -5.80 31.30 -21.49
C LEU A 139 -6.00 31.41 -23.00
N GLY A 140 -6.08 30.26 -23.70
CA GLY A 140 -6.33 30.22 -25.14
C GLY A 140 -7.67 30.85 -25.54
N VAL A 141 -8.75 30.53 -24.80
CA VAL A 141 -10.07 31.15 -25.00
C VAL A 141 -10.01 32.66 -24.76
N HIS A 142 -9.32 33.09 -23.71
CA HIS A 142 -9.22 34.51 -23.37
C HIS A 142 -8.47 35.28 -24.47
N LEU A 143 -7.34 34.76 -24.95
CA LEU A 143 -6.55 35.33 -26.04
C LEU A 143 -7.35 35.40 -27.36
N ALA A 144 -8.12 34.36 -27.68
CA ALA A 144 -8.97 34.35 -28.86
C ALA A 144 -10.06 35.44 -28.80
N PHE A 145 -10.69 35.61 -27.63
CA PHE A 145 -11.67 36.68 -27.40
C PHE A 145 -11.05 38.08 -27.50
N THR A 146 -9.86 38.27 -26.94
CA THR A 146 -9.16 39.57 -27.04
C THR A 146 -8.77 39.88 -28.48
N ALA A 147 -8.29 38.89 -29.23
CA ALA A 147 -7.95 39.07 -30.64
C ALA A 147 -9.18 39.44 -31.48
N MET A 148 -10.35 38.85 -31.19
CA MET A 148 -11.60 39.16 -31.87
C MET A 148 -12.06 40.61 -31.60
N LEU A 149 -12.01 41.05 -30.34
CA LEU A 149 -12.40 42.42 -29.95
C LEU A 149 -11.46 43.52 -30.48
N VAL A 150 -10.21 43.18 -30.80
CA VAL A 150 -9.22 44.13 -31.37
C VAL A 150 -9.28 44.13 -32.90
N ALA A 151 -9.84 43.09 -33.52
CA ALA A 151 -9.98 42.97 -34.96
C ALA A 151 -11.26 43.60 -35.53
N ASP A 152 -12.26 43.84 -34.67
CA ASP A 152 -13.45 44.68 -34.94
C ASP A 152 -13.16 46.17 -34.65
#